data_AF-A0A9D5WGL8-F1
#
_entry.id   AF-A0A9D5WGL8-F1
#
_cell.length_a   1.000
_cell.length_b   1.000
_cell.length_c   1.000
_cell.angle_alpha   90.00
_cell.angle_beta   90.00
_cell.angle_gamma   90.00
#
_symmetry.space_group_name_H-M   'P 1'
#
loop_
_entity.id
_entity.type
_entity.pdbx_description
1 polymer ?
#
loop_
_entity_poly.entity_id
_entity_poly.type
_entity_poly.pdbx_seq_one_letter_code
_entity_poly.pdbx_strand_id
1 'polypeptide(L)'
;MAQTQPLTYVLKTHVAKLGKHQGKKVVQAHPTHRQTVSFERFCTLVSGHSTFNYMEVASILNLSADMARDLVANGSSVEYGRLGFLQPSMRSVQVPEGEAFDAAKHIKSARVVLRPKQRYFDLKGMRYERFSLQPASPNTAPKTKQPKKAEEGHGDSSESSGPGSTGGHNSGL
;
A
#
# COMPACT_ATOMS: atom_id res chain seq x y z
N MET A 1 -11.44 14.78 -26.80
CA MET A 1 -11.40 13.86 -25.64
C MET A 1 -9.96 13.80 -25.17
N ALA A 2 -9.65 14.10 -23.91
CA ALA A 2 -8.28 14.03 -23.42
C ALA A 2 -7.74 12.60 -23.59
N GLN A 3 -6.59 12.45 -24.25
CA GLN A 3 -5.94 11.16 -24.44
C GLN A 3 -5.55 10.63 -23.05
N THR A 4 -6.15 9.51 -22.63
CA THR A 4 -5.79 8.84 -21.38
C THR A 4 -4.45 8.14 -21.56
N GLN A 5 -3.49 8.42 -20.67
CA GLN A 5 -2.24 7.66 -20.64
C GLN A 5 -2.54 6.17 -20.36
N PRO A 6 -1.81 5.24 -21.00
CA PRO A 6 -2.06 3.81 -20.82
C PRO A 6 -1.77 3.38 -19.37
N LEU A 7 -2.58 2.46 -18.86
CA LEU A 7 -2.30 1.80 -17.58
C LEU A 7 -1.17 0.79 -17.79
N THR A 8 0.00 1.11 -17.27
CA THR A 8 1.16 0.22 -17.37
C THR A 8 1.04 -0.96 -16.42
N TYR A 9 1.51 -2.15 -16.83
CA TYR A 9 1.45 -3.37 -16.02
C TYR A 9 2.68 -4.29 -16.20
N VAL A 10 2.98 -5.08 -15.17
CA VAL A 10 3.95 -6.18 -15.19
C VAL A 10 3.24 -7.51 -14.98
N LEU A 11 3.81 -8.60 -15.48
CA LEU A 11 3.34 -9.94 -15.16
C LEU A 11 4.08 -10.48 -13.94
N LYS A 12 3.34 -10.98 -12.95
CA LYS A 12 3.90 -11.66 -11.77
C LYS A 12 3.45 -13.11 -11.73
N THR A 13 4.38 -14.01 -11.45
CA THR A 13 4.10 -15.42 -11.23
C THR A 13 3.90 -15.70 -9.74
N HIS A 14 2.85 -16.43 -9.37
CA HIS A 14 2.59 -16.86 -8.00
C HIS A 14 1.81 -18.17 -7.95
N VAL A 15 1.79 -18.85 -6.81
CA VAL A 15 0.93 -20.02 -6.59
C VAL A 15 -0.46 -19.54 -6.19
N ALA A 16 -1.49 -19.93 -6.94
CA ALA A 16 -2.86 -19.52 -6.64
C ALA A 16 -3.35 -20.18 -5.34
N LYS A 17 -3.91 -19.38 -4.43
CA LYS A 17 -4.40 -19.86 -3.11
C LYS A 17 -5.85 -20.31 -3.12
N LEU A 18 -6.64 -19.86 -4.08
CA LEU A 18 -8.10 -20.04 -4.12
C LEU A 18 -8.57 -20.23 -5.57
N GLY A 19 -9.71 -20.90 -5.74
CA GLY A 19 -10.39 -21.07 -7.03
C GLY A 19 -9.84 -22.23 -7.88
N LYS A 20 -10.22 -22.25 -9.17
CA LYS A 20 -9.99 -23.38 -10.10
C LYS A 20 -8.51 -23.72 -10.33
N HIS A 21 -7.59 -22.81 -10.04
CA HIS A 21 -6.15 -23.01 -10.21
C HIS A 21 -5.40 -23.18 -8.88
N GLN A 22 -6.10 -23.42 -7.77
CA GLN A 22 -5.48 -23.58 -6.44
C GLN A 22 -4.31 -24.58 -6.47
N GLY A 23 -3.19 -24.19 -5.85
CA GLY A 23 -1.95 -24.98 -5.80
C GLY A 23 -1.08 -24.92 -7.05
N LYS A 24 -1.54 -24.31 -8.16
CA LYS A 24 -0.78 -24.19 -9.42
C LYS A 24 -0.07 -22.84 -9.51
N LYS A 25 1.10 -22.83 -10.17
CA LYS A 25 1.78 -21.58 -10.56
C LYS A 25 0.98 -20.91 -11.68
N VAL A 26 0.55 -19.67 -11.44
CA VAL A 26 -0.21 -18.84 -12.38
C VAL A 26 0.52 -17.51 -12.62
N VAL A 27 0.22 -16.88 -13.75
CA VAL A 27 0.74 -15.56 -14.11
C VAL A 27 -0.40 -14.55 -14.11
N GLN A 28 -0.21 -13.39 -13.48
CA GLN A 28 -1.23 -12.35 -13.39
C GLN A 28 -0.63 -10.96 -13.63
N ALA A 29 -1.36 -10.13 -14.39
CA ALA A 29 -1.02 -8.73 -14.60
C ALA A 29 -1.21 -7.91 -13.31
N HIS A 30 -0.22 -7.10 -12.99
CA HIS A 30 -0.24 -6.16 -11.87
C HIS A 30 0.07 -4.76 -12.40
N PRO A 31 -0.72 -3.74 -12.06
CA PRO A 31 -0.44 -2.37 -12.47
C PRO A 31 0.93 -1.93 -11.94
N THR A 32 1.68 -1.19 -12.77
CA THR A 32 3.02 -0.68 -12.46
C THR A 32 2.94 0.80 -12.05
N HIS A 33 3.98 1.26 -11.34
CA HIS A 33 4.24 2.64 -10.92
C HIS A 33 3.04 3.59 -10.89
N ARG A 34 2.41 3.75 -9.72
CA ARG A 34 1.38 4.76 -9.50
C ARG A 34 1.99 5.91 -8.73
N GLN A 35 2.08 7.08 -9.34
CA GLN A 35 2.36 8.30 -8.59
C GLN A 35 1.17 8.55 -7.65
N THR A 36 1.45 8.70 -6.36
CA THR A 36 0.44 9.18 -5.41
C THR A 36 0.32 10.69 -5.55
N VAL A 37 -0.89 11.17 -5.83
CA VAL A 37 -1.21 12.60 -5.74
C VAL A 37 -1.49 12.92 -4.28
N SER A 38 -0.76 13.88 -3.69
CA SER A 38 -1.00 14.31 -2.32
C SER A 38 -2.35 15.02 -2.18
N PHE A 39 -2.90 15.04 -0.96
CA PHE A 39 -4.16 15.75 -0.71
C PHE A 39 -4.07 17.24 -1.05
N GLU A 40 -2.97 17.89 -0.67
CA GLU A 40 -2.72 19.29 -1.02
C GLU A 40 -2.70 19.50 -2.55
N ARG A 41 -1.95 18.66 -3.28
CA ARG A 41 -1.89 18.75 -4.75
C ARG A 41 -3.26 18.55 -5.38
N PHE A 42 -4.04 17.62 -4.86
CA PHE A 42 -5.42 17.42 -5.31
C PHE A 42 -6.29 18.65 -5.04
N CYS A 43 -6.20 19.25 -3.86
CA CYS A 43 -6.92 20.49 -3.52
C CYS A 43 -6.50 21.64 -4.43
N THR A 44 -5.21 21.77 -4.78
CA THR A 44 -4.74 22.76 -5.77
C THR A 44 -5.36 22.57 -7.16
N LEU A 45 -5.51 21.32 -7.61
CA LEU A 45 -6.13 21.02 -8.90
C LEU A 45 -7.63 21.39 -8.90
N VAL A 46 -8.32 21.10 -7.80
CA VAL A 46 -9.73 21.47 -7.64
C VAL A 46 -9.89 22.98 -7.54
N SER A 47 -9.05 23.67 -6.78
CA SER A 47 -9.09 25.14 -6.67
C SER A 47 -8.92 25.82 -8.01
N GLY A 48 -8.06 25.29 -8.89
CA GLY A 48 -7.88 25.82 -10.26
C GLY A 48 -9.12 25.74 -11.16
N HIS A 49 -10.15 25.00 -10.74
CA HIS A 49 -11.44 24.87 -11.43
C HIS A 49 -12.61 25.41 -10.58
N SER A 50 -12.33 26.21 -9.55
CA SER A 50 -13.34 26.81 -8.67
C SER A 50 -12.95 28.23 -8.28
N THR A 51 -13.78 28.92 -7.52
CA THR A 51 -13.45 30.23 -6.92
C THR A 51 -12.78 30.10 -5.55
N PHE A 52 -12.70 28.90 -4.99
CA PHE A 52 -12.06 28.64 -3.71
C PHE A 52 -10.55 28.51 -3.87
N ASN A 53 -9.80 28.98 -2.88
CA ASN A 53 -8.38 28.67 -2.78
C ASN A 53 -8.15 27.23 -2.27
N TYR A 54 -6.92 26.74 -2.36
CA TYR A 54 -6.62 25.33 -2.01
C TYR A 54 -6.87 24.99 -0.53
N MET A 55 -6.72 25.95 0.39
CA MET A 55 -6.98 25.75 1.82
C MET A 55 -8.48 25.66 2.11
N GLU A 56 -9.29 26.46 1.43
CA GLU A 56 -10.76 26.38 1.52
C GLU A 56 -11.25 25.03 0.99
N VAL A 57 -10.74 24.58 -0.16
CA VAL A 57 -11.07 23.25 -0.71
C VAL A 57 -10.69 22.14 0.29
N ALA A 58 -9.47 22.18 0.82
CA ALA A 58 -9.00 21.22 1.81
C ALA A 58 -9.92 21.17 3.05
N SER A 59 -10.29 22.34 3.55
CA SER A 59 -11.16 22.48 4.72
C SER A 59 -12.55 21.92 4.46
N ILE A 60 -13.16 22.23 3.31
CA ILE A 60 -14.48 21.73 2.91
C ILE A 60 -14.48 20.20 2.76
N LEU A 61 -13.44 19.62 2.14
CA LEU A 61 -13.34 18.17 1.95
C LEU A 61 -13.19 17.43 3.28
N ASN A 62 -12.44 17.96 4.23
CA ASN A 62 -12.32 17.36 5.57
C ASN A 62 -13.61 17.52 6.37
N LEU A 63 -14.17 18.74 6.43
CA LEU A 63 -15.41 19.02 7.14
C LEU A 63 -16.57 18.15 6.63
N SER A 64 -16.70 18.02 5.30
CA SER A 64 -17.74 17.16 4.72
C SER A 64 -17.56 15.69 5.06
N ALA A 65 -16.33 15.20 5.18
CA ALA A 65 -16.05 13.83 5.62
C ALA A 65 -16.42 13.62 7.11
N ASP A 66 -16.11 14.59 7.96
CA ASP A 66 -16.44 14.54 9.40
C ASP A 66 -17.96 14.58 9.61
N MET A 67 -18.67 15.51 8.97
CA MET A 67 -20.14 15.57 9.03
C MET A 67 -20.78 14.28 8.52
N ALA A 68 -20.27 13.72 7.42
CA ALA A 68 -20.78 12.46 6.90
C ALA A 68 -20.55 11.29 7.87
N ARG A 69 -19.40 11.27 8.57
CA ARG A 69 -19.10 10.27 9.60
C ARG A 69 -20.09 10.36 10.75
N ASP A 70 -20.41 11.55 11.23
CA ASP A 70 -21.34 11.74 12.36
C ASP A 70 -22.75 11.27 12.00
N LEU A 71 -23.23 11.59 10.79
CA LEU A 71 -24.50 11.08 10.29
C LEU A 71 -24.51 9.55 10.19
N VAL A 72 -23.42 8.96 9.70
CA VAL A 72 -23.27 7.50 9.60
C VAL A 72 -23.23 6.83 10.98
N ALA A 73 -22.56 7.44 11.96
CA ALA A 73 -22.52 6.95 13.33
C ALA A 73 -23.93 6.91 13.95
N ASN A 74 -24.81 7.83 13.53
CA ASN A 74 -26.22 7.88 13.91
C ASN A 74 -27.12 6.98 13.04
N GLY A 75 -26.55 6.07 12.25
CA GLY A 75 -27.29 5.06 11.49
C GLY A 75 -27.71 5.49 10.07
N SER A 76 -27.42 6.72 9.66
CA SER A 76 -27.78 7.21 8.32
C SER A 76 -26.86 6.66 7.23
N SER A 77 -27.38 6.54 6.02
CA SER A 77 -26.57 6.32 4.81
C SER A 77 -26.38 7.66 4.11
N VAL A 78 -25.15 8.12 3.93
CA VAL A 78 -24.83 9.42 3.33
C VAL A 78 -24.35 9.23 1.89
N GLU A 79 -25.03 9.86 0.93
CA GLU A 79 -24.57 9.89 -0.46
C GLU A 79 -23.42 10.88 -0.62
N TYR A 80 -22.21 10.37 -0.82
CA TYR A 80 -20.99 11.16 -0.96
C TYR A 80 -20.64 11.38 -2.44
N GLY A 81 -21.50 12.17 -3.10
CA GLY A 81 -21.34 12.58 -4.49
C GLY A 81 -21.19 11.43 -5.47
N ARG A 82 -20.20 11.53 -6.38
CA ARG A 82 -19.94 10.50 -7.41
C ARG A 82 -19.28 9.24 -6.87
N LEU A 83 -18.66 9.29 -5.68
CA LEU A 83 -17.97 8.15 -5.09
C LEU A 83 -18.97 7.06 -4.66
N GLY A 84 -20.11 7.45 -4.09
CA GLY A 84 -21.16 6.52 -3.72
C GLY A 84 -21.72 6.84 -2.35
N PHE A 85 -21.84 5.85 -1.48
CA PHE A 85 -22.49 6.03 -0.19
C PHE A 85 -21.59 5.61 0.96
N LEU A 86 -21.51 6.45 1.99
CA LEU A 86 -20.93 6.09 3.27
C LEU A 86 -22.05 5.52 4.15
N GLN A 87 -21.79 4.38 4.77
CA GLN A 87 -22.80 3.62 5.49
C GLN A 87 -22.28 3.00 6.79
N PRO A 88 -23.17 2.79 7.78
CA PRO A 88 -22.82 2.04 8.96
C PRO A 88 -22.68 0.56 8.59
N SER A 89 -21.65 -0.07 9.14
CA SER A 89 -21.41 -1.50 9.05
C SER A 89 -20.80 -1.97 10.36
N MET A 90 -20.88 -3.28 10.62
CA MET A 90 -20.26 -3.88 11.79
C MET A 90 -19.45 -5.11 11.40
N ARG A 91 -18.44 -5.44 12.19
CA ARG A 91 -17.79 -6.75 12.20
C ARG A 91 -18.27 -7.51 13.42
N SER A 92 -18.78 -8.73 13.23
CA SER A 92 -19.15 -9.66 14.29
C SER A 92 -18.46 -11.01 14.10
N VAL A 93 -18.43 -11.83 15.15
CA VAL A 93 -18.14 -13.26 15.02
C VAL A 93 -19.40 -14.00 14.58
N GLN A 94 -19.20 -15.15 13.94
CA GLN A 94 -20.27 -16.10 13.68
C GLN A 94 -20.56 -16.89 14.95
N VAL A 95 -21.83 -17.12 15.25
CA VAL A 95 -22.32 -17.94 16.35
C VAL A 95 -23.14 -19.08 15.74
N PRO A 96 -22.94 -20.34 16.17
CA PRO A 96 -23.74 -21.47 15.69
C PRO A 96 -25.23 -21.23 15.86
N GLU A 97 -26.02 -21.79 14.95
CA GLU A 97 -27.47 -21.68 15.00
C GLU A 97 -28.00 -22.40 16.27
N GLY A 98 -28.83 -21.71 17.06
CA GLY A 98 -29.35 -22.19 18.33
C GLY A 98 -28.61 -21.72 19.57
N GLU A 99 -27.40 -21.15 19.43
CA GLU A 99 -26.69 -20.51 20.54
C GLU A 99 -27.12 -19.05 20.73
N ALA A 100 -27.10 -18.56 21.98
CA ALA A 100 -27.51 -17.19 22.30
C ALA A 100 -26.46 -16.17 21.81
N PHE A 101 -26.91 -15.20 21.02
CA PHE A 101 -26.05 -14.11 20.56
C PHE A 101 -25.95 -12.98 21.60
N ASP A 102 -24.77 -12.82 22.20
CA ASP A 102 -24.43 -11.70 23.07
C ASP A 102 -23.73 -10.58 22.27
N ALA A 103 -24.40 -9.44 22.11
CA ALA A 103 -23.86 -8.30 21.35
C ALA A 103 -22.53 -7.77 21.91
N ALA A 104 -22.36 -7.76 23.23
CA ALA A 104 -21.15 -7.22 23.87
C ALA A 104 -19.93 -8.11 23.63
N LYS A 105 -20.14 -9.42 23.47
CA LYS A 105 -19.07 -10.39 23.16
C LYS A 105 -18.86 -10.59 21.67
N HIS A 106 -19.94 -10.58 20.90
CA HIS A 106 -19.91 -11.04 19.52
C HIS A 106 -19.78 -9.92 18.48
N ILE A 107 -20.10 -8.67 18.82
CA ILE A 107 -19.82 -7.51 17.97
C ILE A 107 -18.41 -7.01 18.27
N LYS A 108 -17.54 -7.00 17.24
CA LYS A 108 -16.14 -6.58 17.37
C LYS A 108 -15.97 -5.08 17.18
N SER A 109 -16.67 -4.50 16.20
CA SER A 109 -16.58 -3.07 15.92
C SER A 109 -17.68 -2.58 14.98
N ALA A 110 -18.10 -1.33 15.19
CA ALA A 110 -18.80 -0.53 14.20
C ALA A 110 -17.80 0.20 13.30
N ARG A 111 -18.13 0.38 12.02
CA ARG A 111 -17.27 1.01 11.02
C ARG A 111 -18.08 1.70 9.94
N VAL A 112 -17.46 2.69 9.29
CA VAL A 112 -17.96 3.29 8.06
C VAL A 112 -17.47 2.46 6.88
N VAL A 113 -18.35 2.14 5.93
CA VAL A 113 -17.97 1.53 4.65
C VAL A 113 -18.42 2.42 3.50
N LEU A 114 -17.57 2.49 2.46
CA LEU A 114 -17.95 3.07 1.17
C LEU A 114 -18.62 1.99 0.31
N ARG A 115 -19.88 2.20 -0.07
CA ARG A 115 -20.52 1.48 -1.17
C ARG A 115 -20.26 2.23 -2.47
N PRO A 116 -19.40 1.71 -3.37
CA PRO A 116 -18.99 2.42 -4.57
C PRO A 116 -20.14 2.55 -5.59
N LYS A 117 -20.25 3.70 -6.26
CA LYS A 117 -21.12 3.84 -7.45
C LYS A 117 -20.42 3.25 -8.67
N GLN A 118 -21.04 2.26 -9.31
CA GLN A 118 -20.46 1.56 -10.46
C GLN A 118 -19.98 2.51 -11.57
N ARG A 119 -20.77 3.54 -11.92
CA ARG A 119 -20.42 4.51 -12.97
C ARG A 119 -19.11 5.26 -12.73
N TYR A 120 -18.70 5.44 -11.48
CA TYR A 120 -17.45 6.12 -11.14
C TYR A 120 -16.27 5.13 -11.06
N PHE A 121 -16.50 3.95 -10.50
CA PHE A 121 -15.44 2.96 -10.23
C PHE A 121 -15.13 2.03 -11.42
N ASP A 122 -16.00 1.97 -12.43
CA ASP A 122 -15.77 1.24 -13.67
C ASP A 122 -15.05 2.14 -14.70
N LEU A 123 -13.74 1.92 -14.87
CA LEU A 123 -12.92 2.67 -15.82
C LEU A 123 -13.04 2.07 -17.23
N LYS A 124 -13.86 2.69 -18.08
CA LYS A 124 -14.05 2.28 -19.48
C LYS A 124 -13.06 2.96 -20.41
N GLY A 125 -12.69 2.27 -21.51
CA GLY A 125 -11.83 2.83 -22.56
C GLY A 125 -10.34 2.95 -22.19
N MET A 126 -9.90 2.22 -21.17
CA MET A 126 -8.49 2.21 -20.77
C MET A 126 -7.63 1.46 -21.80
N ARG A 127 -6.46 2.04 -22.11
CA ARG A 127 -5.39 1.34 -22.83
C ARG A 127 -4.45 0.69 -21.82
N TYR A 128 -3.87 -0.45 -22.17
CA TYR A 128 -2.94 -1.18 -21.31
C TYR A 128 -1.60 -1.35 -22.01
N GLU A 129 -0.53 -1.10 -21.28
CA GLU A 129 0.83 -1.22 -21.81
C GLU A 129 1.68 -2.09 -20.90
N ARG A 130 2.34 -3.11 -21.44
CA ARG A 130 3.22 -3.96 -20.65
C ARG A 130 4.53 -3.23 -20.39
N PHE A 131 4.83 -2.96 -19.13
CA PHE A 131 6.12 -2.45 -18.72
C PHE A 131 7.16 -3.58 -18.78
N SER A 132 8.14 -3.45 -19.67
CA SER A 132 9.34 -4.26 -19.68
C SER A 132 10.52 -3.41 -19.20
N LEU A 133 11.16 -3.81 -18.10
CA LEU A 133 12.53 -3.40 -17.86
C LEU A 133 13.35 -4.00 -19.00
N GLN A 134 13.92 -3.18 -19.87
CA GLN A 134 14.93 -3.68 -20.80
C GLN A 134 16.01 -4.39 -19.97
N PRO A 135 16.38 -5.64 -20.29
CA PRO A 135 17.54 -6.24 -19.65
C PRO A 135 18.74 -5.34 -19.97
N ALA A 136 19.54 -5.01 -18.95
CA ALA A 136 20.83 -4.38 -19.16
C ALA A 136 21.60 -5.18 -20.21
N SER A 137 22.07 -4.51 -21.26
CA SER A 137 22.82 -5.11 -22.35
C SER A 137 23.92 -6.01 -21.79
N PRO A 138 24.01 -7.29 -22.19
CA PRO A 138 25.06 -8.18 -21.73
C PRO A 138 26.32 -7.89 -22.54
N ASN A 139 26.98 -6.76 -22.28
CA ASN A 139 28.33 -6.57 -22.80
C ASN A 139 29.21 -5.67 -21.93
N THR A 140 29.45 -6.13 -20.70
CA THR A 140 30.75 -5.90 -20.07
C THR A 140 31.21 -7.24 -19.53
N ALA A 141 32.03 -7.94 -20.32
CA ALA A 141 32.66 -9.18 -19.93
C ALA A 141 33.40 -9.02 -18.57
N PRO A 142 33.31 -10.00 -17.65
CA PRO A 142 34.17 -10.02 -16.48
C PRO A 142 35.62 -10.22 -16.95
N LYS A 143 36.49 -9.23 -16.69
CA LYS A 143 37.93 -9.42 -16.89
C LYS A 143 38.41 -10.53 -15.97
N THR A 144 38.87 -11.59 -16.62
CA THR A 144 39.50 -12.80 -16.11
C THR A 144 40.63 -12.45 -15.12
N LYS A 145 40.61 -13.08 -13.95
CA LYS A 145 41.77 -13.16 -13.05
C LYS A 145 42.90 -13.92 -13.76
N GLN A 146 44.13 -13.41 -13.73
CA GLN A 146 45.33 -14.22 -13.94
C GLN A 146 46.27 -14.11 -12.72
N PRO A 147 47.00 -15.20 -12.39
CA PRO A 147 47.66 -15.42 -11.10
C PRO A 147 49.17 -15.15 -11.13
N LYS A 148 49.79 -15.01 -9.95
CA LYS A 148 51.22 -15.21 -9.60
C LYS A 148 51.38 -14.88 -8.11
N LYS A 149 52.21 -15.49 -7.25
CA LYS A 149 52.90 -16.78 -7.07
C LYS A 149 53.48 -16.65 -5.63
N ALA A 150 53.52 -17.74 -4.87
CA ALA A 150 53.99 -17.78 -3.47
C ALA A 150 55.52 -17.70 -3.31
N GLU A 151 55.99 -17.21 -2.15
CA GLU A 151 57.01 -17.78 -1.22
C GLU A 151 57.21 -16.79 -0.03
N GLU A 152 56.92 -17.20 1.22
CA GLU A 152 57.85 -17.64 2.29
C GLU A 152 58.72 -16.50 2.86
N GLY A 153 58.85 -16.21 4.16
CA GLY A 153 58.42 -16.80 5.43
C GLY A 153 59.15 -16.07 6.60
N HIS A 154 58.76 -16.37 7.85
CA HIS A 154 59.42 -16.05 9.14
C HIS A 154 59.42 -14.57 9.58
N GLY A 155 59.19 -14.15 10.83
CA GLY A 155 58.90 -14.67 12.18
C GLY A 155 58.52 -13.40 13.00
N ASP A 156 58.08 -13.34 14.24
CA ASP A 156 58.15 -14.20 15.41
C ASP A 156 57.26 -13.50 16.48
N SER A 157 56.75 -14.30 17.44
CA SER A 157 56.37 -14.00 18.84
C SER A 157 55.60 -12.71 19.21
N SER A 158 54.72 -12.63 20.21
CA SER A 158 54.10 -13.55 21.18
C SER A 158 53.14 -12.69 22.02
N GLU A 159 52.03 -13.29 22.48
CA GLU A 159 51.45 -13.21 23.85
C GLU A 159 51.82 -12.01 24.77
N SER A 160 50.93 -11.37 25.55
CA SER A 160 49.71 -11.84 26.22
C SER A 160 49.05 -10.70 27.05
N SER A 161 47.84 -10.99 27.54
CA SER A 161 47.28 -10.60 28.86
C SER A 161 46.69 -9.19 29.07
N GLY A 162 45.38 -9.15 29.37
CA GLY A 162 44.64 -8.00 29.97
C GLY A 162 44.91 -7.85 31.49
N PRO A 163 43.98 -7.39 32.36
CA PRO A 163 42.61 -6.84 32.18
C PRO A 163 42.33 -5.54 33.02
N GLY A 164 41.08 -5.03 33.00
CA GLY A 164 40.56 -4.06 34.01
C GLY A 164 39.61 -3.00 33.41
N SER A 165 38.28 -3.16 33.48
CA SER A 165 37.37 -2.72 34.55
C SER A 165 37.10 -1.21 34.62
N THR A 166 35.85 -0.81 34.37
CA THR A 166 34.94 0.00 35.22
C THR A 166 34.01 0.91 34.40
N GLY A 167 32.78 1.09 34.89
CA GLY A 167 32.00 2.32 34.67
C GLY A 167 30.64 2.12 33.99
N GLY A 168 29.61 1.84 34.80
CA GLY A 168 28.21 1.88 34.38
C GLY A 168 27.54 3.25 34.55
N HIS A 169 26.21 3.19 34.44
CA HIS A 169 25.14 4.21 34.58
C HIS A 169 24.68 4.87 33.28
N ASN A 170 23.40 5.14 33.00
CA ASN A 170 22.05 4.63 33.30
C ASN A 170 21.10 5.79 32.93
N SER A 171 19.90 5.45 32.42
CA SER A 171 18.63 6.21 32.51
C SER A 171 18.56 7.60 31.85
N GLY A 172 17.45 8.02 31.24
CA GLY A 172 16.12 7.44 31.16
C GLY A 172 15.14 8.52 30.68
N LEU A 173 13.90 8.05 30.47
CA LEU A 173 12.64 8.77 30.17
C LEU A 173 12.47 9.29 28.74
#